data_AF-A0A6I0EU63-F1
#
_entry.id   AF-A0A6I0EU63-F1
#
_cell.length_a   1.000
_cell.length_b   1.000
_cell.length_c   1.000
_cell.angle_alpha   90.00
_cell.angle_beta   90.00
_cell.angle_gamma   90.00
#
_symmetry.space_group_name_H-M   'P 1'
#
loop_
_entity.id
_entity.type
_entity.pdbx_description
1 polymer ?
#
loop_
_entity_poly.entity_id
_entity_poly.type
_entity_poly.pdbx_seq_one_letter_code
_entity_poly.pdbx_strand_id
1 'polypeptide(L)'
;MNAKEYLSQALWLDQMINSKLEQLEYLKSLTTKVSRSIGQEKVSGGKSINSTMEQAIIKVVDLGEEINRDIDRFVDLKREILITINEVSDLNYRLLLELRYISGKTWDEIAMTLGYDRSWVFRVHGRALKEIEALLKRSD
;
A
#
# COMPACT_ATOMS: atom_id res chain seq x y z
N MET A 1 -12.69 -5.71 -15.23
CA MET A 1 -11.89 -5.97 -14.02
C MET A 1 -12.43 -7.23 -13.38
N ASN A 2 -11.58 -8.22 -13.10
CA ASN A 2 -12.02 -9.45 -12.40
C ASN A 2 -11.92 -9.30 -10.88
N ALA A 3 -12.58 -10.18 -10.13
CA ALA A 3 -12.60 -10.19 -8.67
C ALA A 3 -11.19 -10.13 -8.06
N LYS A 4 -10.22 -10.86 -8.62
CA LYS A 4 -8.85 -10.88 -8.10
C LYS A 4 -8.16 -9.52 -8.30
N GLU A 5 -8.33 -8.90 -9.46
CA GLU A 5 -7.79 -7.56 -9.76
C GLU A 5 -8.39 -6.52 -8.83
N TYR A 6 -9.72 -6.52 -8.67
CA TYR A 6 -10.43 -5.63 -7.74
C TYR A 6 -9.85 -5.73 -6.32
N LEU A 7 -9.80 -6.93 -5.74
CA LEU A 7 -9.30 -7.13 -4.39
C LEU A 7 -7.79 -6.83 -4.26
N SER A 8 -7.01 -7.06 -5.33
CA SER A 8 -5.56 -6.82 -5.31
C SER A 8 -5.20 -5.33 -5.33
N GLN A 9 -6.14 -4.43 -5.63
CA GLN A 9 -5.89 -2.99 -5.63
C GLN A 9 -5.35 -2.50 -4.28
N ALA A 10 -5.86 -3.03 -3.17
CA ALA A 10 -5.35 -2.69 -1.84
C ALA A 10 -3.88 -3.08 -1.67
N LEU A 11 -3.48 -4.27 -2.16
CA LEU A 11 -2.10 -4.74 -2.06
C LEU A 11 -1.15 -3.89 -2.92
N TRP A 12 -1.58 -3.50 -4.12
CA TRP A 12 -0.77 -2.65 -4.99
C TRP A 12 -0.62 -1.24 -4.41
N LEU A 13 -1.70 -0.68 -3.87
CA LEU A 13 -1.65 0.66 -3.28
C LEU A 13 -0.76 0.68 -2.03
N ASP A 14 -0.82 -0.36 -1.18
CA ASP A 14 0.09 -0.52 -0.05
C ASP A 14 1.57 -0.58 -0.48
N GLN A 15 1.87 -1.36 -1.53
CA GLN A 15 3.23 -1.43 -2.09
C GLN A 15 3.69 -0.07 -2.65
N MET A 16 2.81 0.65 -3.33
CA MET A 16 3.11 1.98 -3.86
C MET A 16 3.37 2.99 -2.74
N ILE A 17 2.56 2.97 -1.68
CA ILE A 17 2.75 3.82 -0.49
C ILE A 17 4.11 3.51 0.15
N ASN A 18 4.43 2.22 0.36
CA ASN A 18 5.71 1.81 0.93
C ASN A 18 6.90 2.27 0.08
N SER A 19 6.82 2.15 -1.26
CA SER A 19 7.86 2.66 -2.15
C SER A 19 8.02 4.18 -2.06
N LYS A 20 6.92 4.94 -1.93
CA LYS A 20 6.98 6.40 -1.74
C LYS A 20 7.56 6.78 -0.39
N LEU A 21 7.26 6.03 0.67
CA LEU A 21 7.85 6.21 2.00
C LEU A 21 9.38 6.01 1.97
N GLU A 22 9.86 4.98 1.26
CA GLU A 22 11.30 4.76 1.05
C GLU A 22 11.95 5.93 0.28
N GLN A 23 11.29 6.43 -0.77
CA GLN A 23 11.76 7.60 -1.52
C GLN A 23 11.80 8.87 -0.66
N LEU A 24 10.78 9.07 0.18
CA LEU A 24 10.71 10.19 1.12
C LEU A 24 11.87 10.14 2.12
N GLU A 25 12.15 8.97 2.69
CA GLU A 25 13.26 8.77 3.63
C GLU A 25 14.62 9.03 2.95
N TYR A 26 14.80 8.55 1.71
CA TYR A 26 15.98 8.85 0.92
C TYR A 26 16.17 10.37 0.71
N LEU A 27 15.13 11.09 0.29
CA LEU A 27 15.16 12.54 0.07
C LEU A 27 15.45 13.32 1.37
N LYS A 28 14.86 12.91 2.49
CA LYS A 28 15.16 13.48 3.82
C LYS A 28 16.62 13.27 4.21
N SER A 29 17.18 12.09 3.93
CA SER A 29 18.58 11.78 4.19
C SER A 29 19.54 12.67 3.39
N LEU A 30 19.21 12.96 2.12
CA LEU A 30 20.00 13.86 1.27
C LEU A 30 19.96 15.29 1.80
N THR A 31 18.76 15.81 2.11
CA THR A 31 18.58 17.15 2.66
C THR A 31 19.37 17.35 3.96
N THR A 32 19.33 16.35 4.86
CA THR A 32 20.06 16.38 6.13
C THR A 32 21.58 16.37 5.94
N LYS A 33 22.10 15.58 4.99
CA LYS A 33 23.54 15.55 4.65
C LYS A 33 24.02 16.89 4.12
N VAL A 34 23.25 17.52 3.22
CA VAL A 34 23.60 18.84 2.66
C VAL A 34 23.60 19.91 3.77
N SER A 35 22.62 19.92 4.67
CA SER A 35 22.59 20.85 5.81
C SER A 35 23.81 20.74 6.72
N ARG A 36 24.29 19.52 6.99
CA ARG A 36 25.49 19.32 7.81
C ARG A 36 26.77 19.80 7.12
N SER A 37 26.87 19.61 5.80
CA SER A 37 28.01 20.10 5.02
C SER A 37 28.13 21.62 5.06
N ILE A 38 27.00 22.32 4.91
CA ILE A 38 26.93 23.79 4.97
C ILE A 38 27.33 24.32 6.36
N GLY A 39 26.97 23.61 7.44
CA GLY A 39 27.32 24.02 8.80
C GLY A 39 28.81 23.89 9.15
N GLN A 40 29.57 23.04 8.44
CA GLN A 40 31.01 22.86 8.64
C GLN A 40 31.86 23.78 7.75
N GLU A 41 31.34 24.18 6.60
CA GLU A 41 31.98 25.15 5.70
C GLU A 41 31.53 26.59 6.04
N LYS A 42 32.26 27.27 6.94
CA LYS A 42 32.21 28.74 7.01
C LYS A 42 32.88 29.34 5.77
N VAL A 43 32.22 29.35 4.61
CA VAL A 43 32.77 30.03 3.43
C VAL A 43 31.70 30.63 2.53
N SER A 44 31.72 31.96 2.49
CA SER A 44 31.66 32.81 1.30
C SER A 44 31.21 32.14 -0.01
N GLY A 45 29.98 32.42 -0.44
CA GLY A 45 29.65 32.56 -1.87
C GLY A 45 28.56 31.64 -2.42
N GLY A 46 27.43 32.25 -2.82
CA GLY A 46 26.65 31.79 -3.96
C GLY A 46 25.18 31.46 -3.67
N LYS A 47 24.28 32.31 -4.19
CA LYS A 47 22.81 32.13 -4.32
C LYS A 47 22.35 30.75 -4.81
N SER A 48 23.24 29.96 -5.42
CA SER A 48 22.99 28.67 -6.06
C SER A 48 22.76 27.50 -5.08
N ILE A 49 23.49 27.42 -3.97
CA ILE A 49 23.41 26.27 -3.04
C ILE A 49 22.11 26.30 -2.21
N ASN A 50 21.67 27.49 -1.79
CA ASN A 50 20.40 27.67 -1.08
C ASN A 50 19.20 27.27 -1.95
N SER A 51 19.23 27.57 -3.25
CA SER A 51 18.19 27.19 -4.21
C SER A 51 18.01 25.67 -4.32
N THR A 52 19.12 24.91 -4.35
CA THR A 52 19.06 23.44 -4.45
C THR A 52 18.49 22.80 -3.19
N MET A 53 18.82 23.33 -2.01
CA MET A 53 18.25 22.86 -0.74
C MET A 53 16.77 23.20 -0.64
N GLU A 54 16.36 24.42 -1.01
CA GLU A 54 14.95 24.83 -1.04
C GLU A 54 14.12 23.92 -1.97
N GLN A 55 14.63 23.61 -3.17
CA GLN A 55 13.96 22.68 -4.09
C GLN A 55 13.84 21.26 -3.53
N ALA A 56 14.85 20.77 -2.80
CA ALA A 56 14.79 19.46 -2.16
C ALA A 56 13.74 19.42 -1.05
N ILE A 57 13.64 20.49 -0.24
CA ILE A 57 12.62 20.61 0.82
C ILE A 57 11.21 20.64 0.21
N ILE A 58 10.99 21.40 -0.87
CA ILE A 58 9.70 21.42 -1.58
C ILE A 58 9.29 20.00 -2.02
N LYS A 59 10.21 19.26 -2.64
CA LYS A 59 9.94 17.87 -3.06
C LYS A 59 9.60 16.94 -1.90
N VAL A 60 10.23 17.12 -0.74
CA VAL A 60 9.91 16.35 0.49
C VAL A 60 8.50 16.65 0.95
N VAL A 61 8.08 17.92 0.94
CA VAL A 61 6.72 18.32 1.31
C VAL A 61 5.70 17.76 0.30
N ASP A 62 5.93 17.97 -1.00
CA ASP A 62 5.03 17.51 -2.05
C ASP A 62 4.81 15.99 -2.02
N LEU A 63 5.89 15.22 -1.85
CA LEU A 63 5.83 13.76 -1.76
C LEU A 63 5.13 13.32 -0.46
N GLY A 64 5.34 14.03 0.65
CA GLY A 64 4.63 13.78 1.91
C GLY A 64 3.12 13.96 1.76
N GLU A 65 2.68 15.04 1.11
CA GLU A 65 1.27 15.30 0.81
C GLU A 65 0.67 14.25 -0.14
N GLU A 66 1.44 13.77 -1.12
CA GLU A 66 1.01 12.67 -1.99
C GLU A 66 0.81 11.36 -1.24
N ILE A 67 1.73 11.01 -0.34
CA ILE A 67 1.62 9.82 0.52
C ILE A 67 0.37 9.92 1.39
N ASN A 68 0.09 11.08 1.99
CA ASN A 68 -1.11 11.27 2.81
C ASN A 68 -2.39 11.00 2.01
N ARG A 69 -2.51 11.54 0.78
CA ARG A 69 -3.66 11.29 -0.09
C ARG A 69 -3.80 9.82 -0.47
N ASP A 70 -2.69 9.13 -0.72
CA ASP A 70 -2.71 7.69 -1.02
C ASP A 70 -3.13 6.86 0.19
N ILE A 71 -2.72 7.26 1.41
CA ILE A 71 -3.14 6.60 2.66
C ILE A 71 -4.66 6.76 2.85
N ASP A 72 -5.20 7.96 2.64
CA ASP A 72 -6.65 8.19 2.70
C ASP A 72 -7.38 7.28 1.71
N ARG A 73 -6.92 7.26 0.45
CA ARG A 73 -7.45 6.36 -0.59
C ARG A 73 -7.33 4.89 -0.20
N PHE A 74 -6.24 4.49 0.44
CA PHE A 74 -6.02 3.11 0.87
C PHE A 74 -7.00 2.68 1.96
N VAL A 75 -7.26 3.55 2.93
CA VAL A 75 -8.24 3.30 3.98
C VAL A 75 -9.63 3.14 3.38
N ASP A 76 -10.02 4.04 2.47
CA ASP A 76 -11.34 3.99 1.83
C ASP A 76 -11.50 2.76 0.94
N LEU A 77 -10.50 2.43 0.14
CA LEU A 77 -10.50 1.23 -0.70
C LEU A 77 -10.57 -0.06 0.13
N LYS A 78 -9.85 -0.14 1.25
CA LYS A 78 -9.95 -1.29 2.16
C LYS A 78 -11.36 -1.42 2.73
N ARG A 79 -12.00 -0.31 3.08
CA ARG A 79 -13.37 -0.31 3.59
C ARG A 79 -14.36 -0.80 2.52
N GLU A 80 -14.23 -0.32 1.30
CA GLU A 80 -15.04 -0.76 0.16
C GLU A 80 -14.90 -2.27 -0.09
N ILE A 81 -13.66 -2.76 -0.16
CA ILE A 81 -13.38 -4.19 -0.34
C ILE A 81 -13.94 -5.02 0.82
N LEU A 82 -13.80 -4.55 2.06
CA LEU A 82 -14.35 -5.24 3.23
C LEU A 82 -15.88 -5.35 3.16
N ILE A 83 -16.57 -4.30 2.71
CA ILE A 83 -18.02 -4.35 2.51
C ILE A 83 -18.36 -5.44 1.50
N THR A 84 -17.68 -5.50 0.35
CA THR A 84 -17.89 -6.58 -0.64
C THR A 84 -17.60 -7.96 -0.07
N ILE A 85 -16.50 -8.13 0.68
CA ILE A 85 -16.16 -9.42 1.30
C ILE A 85 -17.24 -9.85 2.29
N ASN A 86 -17.80 -8.92 3.06
CA ASN A 86 -18.83 -9.23 4.06
C ASN A 86 -20.13 -9.79 3.46
N GLU A 87 -20.39 -9.57 2.17
CA GLU A 87 -21.52 -10.14 1.45
C GLU A 87 -21.32 -11.60 1.03
N VAL A 88 -20.08 -12.11 1.06
CA VAL A 88 -19.78 -13.52 0.74
C VAL A 88 -20.47 -14.43 1.75
N SER A 89 -21.10 -15.50 1.30
CA SER A 89 -21.93 -16.33 2.18
C SER A 89 -21.10 -17.11 3.20
N ASP A 90 -20.03 -17.77 2.75
CA ASP A 90 -19.17 -18.64 3.54
C ASP A 90 -18.16 -17.86 4.41
N LEU A 91 -18.15 -18.15 5.71
CA LEU A 91 -17.28 -17.47 6.67
C LEU A 91 -15.79 -17.78 6.48
N ASN A 92 -15.43 -18.99 6.04
CA ASN A 92 -14.05 -19.34 5.76
C ASN A 92 -13.55 -18.58 4.53
N TYR A 93 -14.42 -18.33 3.55
CA TYR A 93 -14.08 -17.52 2.38
C TYR A 93 -13.83 -16.08 2.78
N ARG A 94 -14.69 -15.48 3.60
CA ARG A 94 -14.48 -14.13 4.15
C ARG A 94 -13.14 -14.02 4.85
N LEU A 95 -12.90 -14.89 5.83
CA LEU A 95 -11.67 -14.87 6.62
C LEU A 95 -10.43 -15.00 5.73
N LEU A 96 -10.43 -15.93 4.77
CA LEU A 96 -9.31 -16.08 3.84
C LEU A 96 -9.08 -14.81 3.00
N LEU A 97 -10.16 -14.22 2.47
CA LEU A 97 -10.08 -13.01 1.65
C LEU A 97 -9.58 -11.81 2.46
N GLU A 98 -10.06 -11.62 3.69
CA GLU A 98 -9.60 -10.57 4.60
C GLU A 98 -8.11 -10.72 4.93
N LEU A 99 -7.69 -11.93 5.34
CA LEU A 99 -6.28 -12.20 5.64
C LEU A 99 -5.40 -11.90 4.41
N ARG A 100 -5.85 -12.26 3.21
CA ARG A 100 -5.07 -12.09 1.98
C ARG A 100 -5.02 -10.65 1.51
N TYR A 101 -6.16 -9.99 1.38
CA TYR A 101 -6.30 -8.72 0.65
C TYR A 101 -6.37 -7.49 1.56
N ILE A 102 -6.78 -7.67 2.81
CA ILE A 102 -6.87 -6.58 3.80
C ILE A 102 -5.65 -6.62 4.73
N SER A 103 -5.29 -7.79 5.26
CA SER A 103 -4.12 -7.93 6.13
C SER A 103 -2.80 -8.17 5.39
N GLY A 104 -2.84 -8.35 4.06
CA GLY A 104 -1.64 -8.52 3.24
C GLY A 104 -0.85 -9.80 3.50
N LYS A 105 -1.44 -10.80 4.17
CA LYS A 105 -0.73 -12.03 4.54
C LYS A 105 -0.34 -12.86 3.32
N THR A 106 0.81 -13.51 3.43
CA THR A 106 1.27 -14.50 2.47
C THR A 106 0.40 -15.76 2.51
N TRP A 107 0.43 -16.56 1.45
CA TRP A 107 -0.32 -17.82 1.40
C TRP A 107 0.12 -18.80 2.50
N ASP A 108 1.40 -18.79 2.87
CA ASP A 108 1.94 -19.66 3.90
C ASP A 108 1.47 -19.22 5.30
N GLU A 109 1.43 -17.91 5.59
CA GLU A 109 0.82 -17.39 6.82
C GLU A 109 -0.66 -17.71 6.91
N ILE A 110 -1.40 -17.62 5.81
CA ILE A 110 -2.82 -17.97 5.75
C ILE A 110 -3.00 -19.46 6.02
N ALA A 111 -2.20 -20.32 5.37
CA ALA A 111 -2.22 -21.76 5.59
C ALA A 111 -2.01 -22.11 7.06
N MET A 112 -1.00 -21.51 7.69
CA MET A 112 -0.73 -21.67 9.13
C MET A 112 -1.90 -21.16 9.99
N THR A 113 -2.44 -19.98 9.68
CA THR A 113 -3.54 -19.36 10.44
C THR A 113 -4.82 -20.19 10.37
N LEU A 114 -5.15 -20.76 9.21
CA LEU A 114 -6.36 -21.55 8.99
C LEU A 114 -6.18 -23.04 9.33
N GLY A 115 -4.95 -23.49 9.63
CA GLY A 115 -4.63 -24.90 9.81
C GLY A 115 -4.82 -25.72 8.52
N TYR A 116 -4.66 -25.09 7.36
CA TYR A 116 -4.85 -25.70 6.04
C TYR A 116 -3.51 -25.99 5.38
N ASP A 117 -3.48 -27.01 4.53
CA ASP A 117 -2.39 -27.13 3.58
C ASP A 117 -2.53 -26.08 2.46
N ARG A 118 -1.40 -25.75 1.82
CA ARG A 118 -1.34 -24.72 0.79
C ARG A 118 -2.27 -24.99 -0.39
N SER A 119 -2.44 -26.25 -0.78
CA SER A 119 -3.30 -26.63 -1.91
C SER A 119 -4.77 -26.39 -1.58
N TRP A 120 -5.18 -26.67 -0.35
CA TRP A 120 -6.52 -26.38 0.12
C TRP A 120 -6.80 -24.88 0.18
N VAL A 121 -5.84 -24.07 0.67
CA VAL A 121 -5.96 -22.59 0.66
C VAL A 121 -6.25 -22.06 -0.75
N PHE A 122 -5.50 -22.49 -1.77
CA PHE A 122 -5.75 -22.06 -3.15
C PHE A 122 -7.11 -22.51 -3.70
N ARG A 123 -7.58 -23.70 -3.28
CA ARG A 123 -8.90 -24.19 -3.69
C ARG A 123 -10.03 -23.36 -3.08
N VAL A 124 -9.93 -23.05 -1.79
CA VAL A 124 -10.87 -22.18 -1.06
C VAL A 124 -10.83 -20.78 -1.66
N HIS A 125 -9.64 -20.22 -1.88
CA HIS A 125 -9.45 -18.92 -2.54
C HIS A 125 -10.11 -18.84 -3.91
N GLY A 126 -9.91 -19.86 -4.76
CA GLY A 126 -10.53 -19.89 -6.09
C GLY A 126 -12.06 -19.94 -6.05
N ARG A 127 -12.66 -20.55 -5.01
CA ARG A 127 -14.12 -20.55 -4.81
C ARG A 127 -14.61 -19.20 -4.30
N ALA A 128 -13.90 -18.64 -3.32
CA ALA A 128 -14.19 -17.32 -2.76
C ALA A 128 -14.18 -16.23 -3.84
N LEU A 129 -13.20 -16.26 -4.77
CA LEU A 129 -13.14 -15.33 -5.89
C LEU A 129 -14.35 -15.44 -6.84
N LYS A 130 -14.91 -16.65 -7.04
CA LYS A 130 -16.11 -16.81 -7.88
C LYS A 130 -17.35 -16.18 -7.25
N GLU A 131 -17.47 -16.24 -5.93
CA GLU A 131 -18.57 -15.56 -5.23
C GLU A 131 -18.43 -14.04 -5.34
N ILE A 132 -17.23 -13.50 -5.13
CA ILE A 132 -16.97 -12.06 -5.33
C ILE A 132 -17.28 -11.65 -6.78
N GLU A 133 -16.85 -12.42 -7.77
CA GLU A 133 -17.14 -12.14 -9.18
C GLU A 133 -18.65 -12.09 -9.45
N ALA A 134 -19.44 -12.96 -8.81
CA ALA A 134 -20.89 -12.95 -8.92
C ALA A 134 -21.53 -11.74 -8.21
N LEU A 135 -20.97 -11.30 -7.08
CA LEU A 135 -21.42 -10.10 -6.37
C LEU A 135 -21.15 -8.84 -7.19
N LEU A 136 -19.94 -8.68 -7.74
CA LEU A 136 -19.59 -7.52 -8.54
C LEU A 136 -20.51 -7.36 -9.76
N LYS A 137 -20.83 -8.48 -10.45
CA LYS A 137 -21.75 -8.47 -11.60
C LYS A 137 -23.20 -8.14 -11.28
N ARG A 138 -23.61 -8.22 -10.01
CA ARG A 138 -24.98 -7.88 -9.58
C ARG A 138 -25.13 -6.40 -9.23
N SER A 139 -24.01 -5.73 -8.99
CA SER A 139 -23.94 -4.32 -8.60
C SER A 139 -23.73 -3.38 -9.80
N ASP A 140 -23.44 -3.93 -10.98
CA ASP A 140 -23.41 -3.26 -12.29
C ASP A 140 -24.81 -3.20 -12.93
#